data_AF-A0A258GNV3-F1
#
_entry.id   AF-A0A258GNV3-F1
#
_cell.length_a   1.000
_cell.length_b   1.000
_cell.length_c   1.000
_cell.angle_alpha   90.00
_cell.angle_beta   90.00
_cell.angle_gamma   90.00
#
_symmetry.space_group_name_H-M   'P 1'
#
loop_
_entity.id
_entity.type
_entity.pdbx_description
1 polymer ?
#
loop_
_entity_poly.entity_id
_entity_poly.type
_entity_poly.pdbx_seq_one_letter_code
_entity_poly.pdbx_strand_id
1 'polypeptide(L)'
;METAIQSFVKGFPEFMLHGGVTLALLIAGCIVHVLLTPMKEIKLIREGNTSAAISLCAVIVGLSVPMAACLVTALSVWDILIWGVVAILLQLLAFRAADLVLRDLPRRIERNEIGAALVLAAVKIAAAMVMAAAL
;
A
#
# COMPACT_ATOMS: atom_id res chain seq x y z
N MET A 1 1.66 -33.60 19.27
CA MET A 1 0.42 -33.25 18.53
C MET A 1 -0.47 -32.32 19.36
N GLU A 2 -0.73 -32.64 20.62
CA GLU A 2 -1.58 -31.84 21.53
C GLU A 2 -1.05 -30.41 21.79
N THR A 3 0.26 -30.25 21.97
CA THR A 3 0.91 -28.94 22.13
C THR A 3 0.74 -28.04 20.91
N ALA A 4 0.80 -28.61 19.70
CA ALA A 4 0.64 -27.84 18.46
C ALA A 4 -0.80 -27.33 18.28
N ILE A 5 -1.79 -28.17 18.61
CA ILE A 5 -3.21 -27.79 18.58
C ILE A 5 -3.50 -26.69 19.62
N GLN A 6 -2.96 -26.80 20.82
CA GLN A 6 -3.14 -25.78 21.86
C GLN A 6 -2.50 -24.43 21.49
N SER A 7 -1.31 -24.43 20.87
CA SER A 7 -0.68 -23.21 20.36
C SER A 7 -1.49 -22.57 19.23
N PHE A 8 -2.05 -23.39 18.33
CA PHE A 8 -2.94 -22.90 17.27
C PHE A 8 -4.20 -22.25 17.83
N VAL A 9 -4.92 -22.92 18.73
CA VAL A 9 -6.17 -22.39 19.33
C VAL A 9 -5.93 -21.08 20.07
N LYS A 10 -4.76 -20.92 20.71
CA LYS A 10 -4.40 -19.66 21.39
C LYS A 10 -3.96 -18.56 20.42
N GLY A 11 -3.21 -18.88 19.37
CA GLY A 11 -2.70 -17.89 18.42
C GLY A 11 -3.70 -17.51 17.31
N PHE A 12 -4.68 -18.35 17.02
CA PHE A 12 -5.63 -18.14 15.93
C PHE A 12 -6.51 -16.88 16.08
N PRO A 13 -7.05 -16.56 17.27
CA PRO A 13 -7.78 -15.30 17.48
C PRO A 13 -6.92 -14.07 17.22
N GLU A 14 -5.66 -14.08 17.69
CA GLU A 14 -4.71 -12.98 17.48
C GLU A 14 -4.39 -12.82 15.98
N PHE A 15 -4.14 -13.93 15.28
CA PHE A 15 -3.94 -13.95 13.84
C PHE A 15 -5.13 -13.35 13.08
N MET A 16 -6.36 -13.75 13.42
CA MET A 16 -7.59 -13.22 12.80
C MET A 16 -7.76 -11.73 13.08
N LEU A 17 -7.51 -11.29 14.32
CA LEU A 17 -7.70 -9.90 14.73
C LEU A 17 -6.64 -8.99 14.10
N HIS A 18 -5.35 -9.28 14.32
CA HIS A 18 -4.26 -8.45 13.83
C HIS A 18 -4.18 -8.51 12.30
N GLY A 19 -4.23 -9.72 11.72
CA GLY A 19 -4.23 -9.89 10.27
C GLY A 19 -5.45 -9.27 9.60
N GLY A 20 -6.64 -9.40 10.20
CA GLY A 20 -7.88 -8.81 9.70
C GLY A 20 -7.85 -7.28 9.72
N VAL A 21 -7.39 -6.67 10.81
CA VAL A 21 -7.26 -5.20 10.92
C VAL A 21 -6.23 -4.67 9.92
N THR A 22 -5.06 -5.32 9.81
CA THR A 22 -4.03 -4.93 8.83
C THR A 22 -4.54 -5.03 7.40
N LEU A 23 -5.30 -6.09 7.06
CA LEU A 23 -5.90 -6.24 5.74
C LEU A 23 -6.96 -5.17 5.47
N ALA A 24 -7.79 -4.85 6.47
CA ALA A 24 -8.78 -3.78 6.36
C ALA A 24 -8.12 -2.42 6.13
N LEU A 25 -7.01 -2.13 6.83
CA LEU A 25 -6.22 -0.92 6.61
C LEU A 25 -5.58 -0.87 5.22
N LEU A 26 -5.05 -2.00 4.72
CA LEU A 26 -4.50 -2.08 3.37
C LEU A 26 -5.58 -1.73 2.33
N ILE A 27 -6.76 -2.33 2.45
CA ILE A 27 -7.90 -2.05 1.55
C ILE A 27 -8.32 -0.58 1.67
N ALA A 28 -8.45 -0.07 2.89
CA ALA A 28 -8.79 1.33 3.13
C ALA A 28 -7.76 2.28 2.51
N GLY A 29 -6.46 2.00 2.67
CA GLY A 29 -5.37 2.76 2.06
C GLY A 29 -5.44 2.79 0.54
N CYS A 30 -5.75 1.66 -0.09
CA CYS A 30 -5.97 1.59 -1.54
C CYS A 30 -7.18 2.42 -1.97
N ILE A 31 -8.30 2.35 -1.25
CA ILE A 31 -9.50 3.15 -1.54
C ILE A 31 -9.19 4.64 -1.40
N VAL A 32 -8.56 5.04 -0.30
CA VAL A 32 -8.15 6.43 -0.05
C VAL A 32 -7.21 6.92 -1.15
N HIS A 33 -6.28 6.09 -1.61
CA HIS A 33 -5.41 6.44 -2.74
C HIS A 33 -6.21 6.74 -3.99
N VAL A 34 -7.11 5.85 -4.41
CA VAL A 34 -7.91 6.04 -5.62
C VAL A 34 -8.82 7.27 -5.51
N LEU A 35 -9.32 7.60 -4.32
CA LEU A 35 -10.18 8.76 -4.10
C LEU A 35 -9.41 10.09 -4.10
N LEU A 36 -8.21 10.13 -3.52
CA LEU A 36 -7.42 11.36 -3.38
C LEU A 36 -6.56 11.66 -4.61
N THR A 37 -6.26 10.65 -5.41
CA THR A 37 -5.39 10.81 -6.58
C THR A 37 -6.24 11.30 -7.77
N PRO A 38 -5.80 12.33 -8.52
CA PRO A 38 -6.61 12.91 -9.60
C PRO A 38 -6.80 11.94 -10.77
N MET A 39 -5.92 10.95 -10.89
CA MET A 39 -5.97 9.92 -11.91
C MET A 39 -7.18 9.03 -11.65
N LYS A 40 -8.11 8.97 -12.59
CA LYS A 40 -9.25 8.03 -12.54
C LYS A 40 -8.79 6.62 -12.87
N GLU A 41 -7.89 6.06 -12.06
CA GLU A 41 -7.15 4.81 -12.34
C GLU A 41 -8.08 3.66 -12.73
N ILE A 42 -9.15 3.41 -11.95
CA ILE A 42 -10.12 2.34 -12.26
C ILE A 42 -10.78 2.54 -13.64
N LYS A 43 -11.11 3.78 -14.00
CA LYS A 43 -11.70 4.09 -15.31
C LYS A 43 -10.68 3.85 -16.42
N LEU A 44 -9.47 4.37 -16.27
CA LEU A 44 -8.38 4.21 -17.24
C LEU A 44 -8.02 2.74 -17.44
N ILE A 45 -7.99 1.94 -16.37
CA ILE A 45 -7.74 0.49 -16.45
C ILE A 45 -8.83 -0.21 -17.27
N ARG A 46 -10.11 0.15 -17.06
CA ARG A 46 -11.22 -0.40 -17.86
C ARG A 46 -11.16 0.02 -19.33
N GLU A 47 -10.54 1.15 -19.63
CA GLU A 47 -10.27 1.63 -20.99
C GLU A 47 -9.00 1.02 -21.61
N GLY A 48 -8.32 0.10 -20.92
CA GLY A 48 -7.14 -0.60 -21.43
C GLY A 48 -5.81 0.13 -21.18
N ASN A 49 -5.79 1.12 -20.29
CA ASN A 49 -4.57 1.85 -19.95
C ASN A 49 -3.67 1.04 -19.01
N THR A 50 -2.62 0.46 -19.57
CA THR A 50 -1.62 -0.33 -18.84
C THR A 50 -0.85 0.50 -17.81
N SER A 51 -0.59 1.77 -18.09
CA SER A 51 0.16 2.66 -17.18
C SER A 51 -0.61 2.93 -15.89
N ALA A 52 -1.93 3.12 -15.99
CA ALA A 52 -2.81 3.24 -14.83
C ALA A 52 -2.85 1.92 -14.01
N ALA A 53 -2.85 0.77 -14.69
CA ALA A 53 -2.77 -0.53 -14.01
C ALA A 53 -1.44 -0.69 -13.24
N ILE A 54 -0.30 -0.33 -13.85
CA ILE A 54 1.02 -0.37 -13.21
C ILE A 54 1.05 0.54 -11.97
N SER A 55 0.53 1.78 -12.09
CA SER A 55 0.46 2.72 -10.96
C SER A 55 -0.33 2.15 -9.79
N LEU A 56 -1.52 1.59 -10.05
CA LEU A 56 -2.38 1.03 -9.00
C LEU A 56 -1.76 -0.24 -8.38
N CYS A 57 -1.15 -1.11 -9.19
CA CYS A 57 -0.40 -2.26 -8.68
C CYS A 57 0.72 -1.84 -7.73
N ALA A 58 1.47 -0.79 -8.08
CA ALA A 58 2.53 -0.27 -7.22
C ALA A 58 2.00 0.31 -5.90
N VAL A 59 0.76 0.80 -5.87
CA VAL A 59 0.10 1.25 -4.63
C VAL A 59 -0.26 0.06 -3.77
N ILE A 60 -0.88 -0.97 -4.33
CA ILE A 60 -1.27 -2.18 -3.59
C ILE A 60 -0.03 -2.85 -2.98
N VAL A 61 1.01 -3.05 -3.78
CA VAL A 61 2.27 -3.65 -3.33
C VAL A 61 3.02 -2.71 -2.39
N GLY A 62 3.09 -1.42 -2.71
CA GLY A 62 3.76 -0.44 -1.87
C GLY A 62 3.09 -0.25 -0.50
N LEU A 63 1.78 -0.39 -0.40
CA LEU A 63 1.06 -0.36 0.87
C LEU A 63 1.23 -1.67 1.65
N SER A 64 1.25 -2.83 0.97
CA SER A 64 1.35 -4.11 1.69
C SER A 64 2.66 -4.29 2.45
N VAL A 65 3.75 -3.67 1.97
CA VAL A 65 5.09 -3.74 2.60
C VAL A 65 5.14 -3.14 4.01
N PRO A 66 4.83 -1.85 4.25
CA PRO A 66 4.79 -1.29 5.60
C PRO A 66 3.68 -1.88 6.45
N MET A 67 2.56 -2.34 5.87
CA MET A 67 1.51 -3.02 6.63
C MET A 67 1.99 -4.38 7.18
N ALA A 68 2.79 -5.11 6.40
CA ALA A 68 3.43 -6.32 6.89
C ALA A 68 4.42 -6.02 8.03
N ALA A 69 5.22 -4.95 7.90
CA ALA A 69 6.12 -4.52 8.97
C ALA A 69 5.36 -4.14 10.25
N CYS A 70 4.29 -3.35 10.15
CA CYS A 70 3.41 -3.01 11.28
C CYS A 70 2.88 -4.28 11.98
N LEU A 71 2.47 -5.29 11.21
CA LEU A 71 1.98 -6.54 11.76
C LEU A 71 3.05 -7.33 12.51
N VAL A 72 4.30 -7.27 12.05
CA VAL A 72 5.45 -7.95 12.68
C VAL A 72 5.87 -7.26 13.98
N THR A 73 5.82 -5.92 14.05
CA THR A 73 6.29 -5.16 15.20
C THR A 73 5.18 -4.78 16.20
N ALA A 74 3.91 -5.03 15.87
CA ALA A 74 2.78 -4.68 16.72
C ALA A 74 2.73 -5.49 18.03
N LEU A 75 2.61 -4.76 19.15
CA LEU A 75 2.32 -5.33 20.47
C LEU A 75 0.81 -5.33 20.77
N SER A 76 0.04 -4.54 20.02
CA SER A 76 -1.41 -4.40 20.14
C SER A 76 -2.05 -3.98 18.81
N VAL A 77 -3.38 -4.15 18.72
CA VAL A 77 -4.18 -3.63 17.60
C VAL A 77 -4.03 -2.11 17.42
N TRP A 78 -3.83 -1.36 18.50
CA TRP A 78 -3.65 0.09 18.43
C TRP A 78 -2.35 0.47 17.73
N ASP A 79 -1.29 -0.32 17.90
CA ASP A 79 -0.02 -0.10 17.19
C ASP A 79 -0.23 -0.24 15.69
N ILE A 80 -0.96 -1.28 15.27
CA ILE A 80 -1.32 -1.52 13.87
C ILE A 80 -2.12 -0.34 13.31
N LEU A 81 -3.12 0.15 14.06
CA LEU A 81 -3.96 1.26 13.62
C LEU A 81 -3.17 2.56 13.46
N ILE A 82 -2.37 2.93 14.46
CA ILE A 82 -1.61 4.18 14.46
C ILE A 82 -0.56 4.14 13.34
N TRP A 83 0.27 3.11 13.32
CA TRP A 83 1.34 3.00 12.35
C TRP A 83 0.86 2.70 10.94
N GLY A 84 -0.19 1.91 10.78
CA GLY A 84 -0.82 1.67 9.48
C GLY A 84 -1.40 2.94 8.87
N VAL A 85 -2.04 3.81 9.68
CA VAL A 85 -2.50 5.13 9.20
C VAL A 85 -1.32 6.02 8.81
N VAL A 86 -0.26 6.05 9.61
CA VAL A 86 0.97 6.81 9.27
C VAL A 86 1.59 6.30 7.97
N ALA A 87 1.69 4.99 7.78
CA ALA A 87 2.19 4.37 6.56
C ALA A 87 1.36 4.76 5.33
N ILE A 88 0.03 4.75 5.44
CA ILE A 88 -0.87 5.19 4.35
C ILE A 88 -0.61 6.66 4.00
N LEU A 89 -0.51 7.54 5.00
CA LEU A 89 -0.27 8.97 4.79
C LEU A 89 1.08 9.24 4.13
N LEU A 90 2.14 8.58 4.61
CA LEU A 90 3.47 8.72 4.03
C LEU A 90 3.55 8.14 2.62
N GLN A 91 2.87 7.03 2.34
CA GLN A 91 2.80 6.46 0.99
C GLN A 91 2.08 7.40 0.01
N LEU A 92 1.04 8.12 0.47
CA LEU A 92 0.37 9.15 -0.33
C LEU A 92 1.29 10.35 -0.59
N LEU A 93 2.14 10.72 0.37
CA LEU A 93 3.15 11.76 0.20
C LEU A 93 4.26 11.33 -0.78
N ALA A 94 4.66 10.05 -0.77
CA ALA A 94 5.64 9.52 -1.72
C ALA A 94 5.19 9.68 -3.18
N PHE A 95 3.88 9.56 -3.45
CA PHE A 95 3.32 9.88 -4.78
C PHE A 95 3.57 11.34 -5.17
N ARG A 96 3.32 12.29 -4.25
CA ARG A 96 3.55 13.72 -4.51
C ARG A 96 5.03 14.02 -4.73
N ALA A 97 5.92 13.37 -3.99
CA ALA A 97 7.36 13.49 -4.20
C ALA A 97 7.78 13.02 -5.60
N ALA A 98 7.24 11.88 -6.07
CA ALA A 98 7.51 11.38 -7.41
C ALA A 98 6.96 12.31 -8.51
N ASP A 99 5.75 12.86 -8.32
CA ASP A 99 5.14 13.84 -9.24
C ASP A 99 5.97 15.12 -9.37
N LEU A 100 6.55 15.62 -8.27
CA LEU A 100 7.45 16.78 -8.31
C LEU A 100 8.70 16.54 -9.16
N VAL A 101 9.25 15.33 -9.14
CA VAL A 101 10.46 14.96 -9.90
C VAL A 101 10.15 14.76 -11.39
N LEU A 102 9.08 14.03 -11.70
CA LEU A 102 8.76 13.64 -13.08
C LEU A 102 7.91 14.66 -13.85
N ARG A 103 7.22 15.55 -13.12
CA ARG A 103 6.27 16.58 -13.58
C ARG A 103 5.12 16.04 -14.46
N ASP A 104 3.91 16.52 -14.21
CA ASP A 104 2.70 16.14 -14.97
C ASP A 104 2.45 14.62 -15.00
N LEU A 105 2.84 13.86 -13.96
CA LEU A 105 2.66 12.40 -13.93
C LEU A 105 1.22 11.96 -14.22
N PRO A 106 0.17 12.61 -13.66
CA PRO A 106 -1.21 12.24 -13.97
C PRO A 106 -1.53 12.23 -15.45
N ARG A 107 -1.09 13.26 -16.20
CA ARG A 107 -1.32 13.36 -17.65
C ARG A 107 -0.52 12.31 -18.43
N ARG A 108 0.69 11.99 -17.98
CA ARG A 108 1.53 10.96 -18.61
C ARG A 108 0.92 9.57 -18.44
N ILE A 109 0.36 9.28 -17.26
CA ILE A 109 -0.41 8.06 -17.01
C ILE A 109 -1.66 8.02 -17.87
N GLU A 110 -2.42 9.11 -17.98
CA GLU A 110 -3.59 9.20 -18.87
C GLU A 110 -3.25 8.92 -20.34
N ARG A 111 -2.06 9.34 -20.80
CA ARG A 111 -1.52 9.06 -22.14
C ARG A 111 -0.94 7.65 -22.31
N ASN A 112 -1.04 6.80 -21.29
CA ASN A 112 -0.50 5.45 -21.25
C ASN A 112 1.03 5.40 -21.46
N GLU A 113 1.77 6.36 -20.92
CA GLU A 113 3.23 6.35 -20.91
C GLU A 113 3.79 5.36 -19.87
N ILE A 114 4.06 4.13 -20.32
CA ILE A 114 4.52 3.03 -19.46
C ILE A 114 5.82 3.37 -18.72
N GLY A 115 6.75 4.07 -19.37
CA GLY A 115 8.02 4.47 -18.75
C GLY A 115 7.83 5.35 -17.52
N ALA A 116 6.89 6.30 -17.58
CA ALA A 116 6.55 7.16 -16.43
C ALA A 116 5.92 6.35 -15.29
N ALA A 117 5.04 5.40 -15.64
CA ALA A 117 4.38 4.53 -14.68
C ALA A 117 5.38 3.61 -13.95
N LEU A 118 6.36 3.05 -14.66
CA LEU A 118 7.39 2.19 -14.08
C LEU A 118 8.30 2.95 -13.11
N VAL A 119 8.73 4.16 -13.46
CA VAL A 119 9.55 4.97 -12.54
C VAL A 119 8.73 5.37 -11.30
N LEU A 120 7.48 5.78 -11.48
CA LEU A 120 6.58 6.05 -10.35
C LEU A 120 6.41 4.81 -9.45
N ALA A 121 6.21 3.64 -10.06
CA ALA A 121 6.09 2.38 -9.34
C ALA A 121 7.33 2.06 -8.52
N ALA A 122 8.52 2.20 -9.12
CA ALA A 122 9.80 1.97 -8.46
C ALA A 122 9.99 2.90 -7.25
N VAL A 123 9.67 4.19 -7.38
CA VAL A 123 9.76 5.15 -6.27
C VAL A 123 8.78 4.80 -5.13
N LYS A 124 7.53 4.45 -5.46
CA LYS A 124 6.52 4.04 -4.46
C LYS A 124 6.97 2.80 -3.69
N ILE A 125 7.52 1.81 -4.37
CA ILE A 125 7.98 0.56 -3.75
C ILE A 125 9.25 0.81 -2.91
N ALA A 126 10.20 1.59 -3.42
CA ALA A 126 11.41 1.93 -2.68
C ALA A 126 11.10 2.70 -1.39
N ALA A 127 10.22 3.71 -1.45
CA ALA A 127 9.77 4.45 -0.27
C ALA A 127 9.08 3.53 0.74
N ALA A 128 8.21 2.63 0.27
CA ALA A 128 7.54 1.64 1.11
C ALA A 128 8.52 0.71 1.86
N MET A 129 9.56 0.23 1.17
CA MET A 129 10.59 -0.60 1.79
C MET A 129 11.36 0.16 2.88
N VAL A 130 11.70 1.42 2.63
CA VAL A 130 12.39 2.26 3.63
C VAL A 130 11.48 2.51 4.84
N MET A 131 10.20 2.80 4.62
CA MET A 131 9.24 2.98 5.72
C MET A 131 9.05 1.69 6.54
N ALA A 132 8.94 0.55 5.87
CA ALA A 132 8.84 -0.75 6.54
C ALA A 132 10.08 -1.05 7.40
N ALA A 133 11.27 -0.64 6.97
CA ALA A 133 12.49 -0.81 7.76
C ALA A 133 12.60 0.17 8.94
N ALA A 134 11.85 1.27 8.93
CA ALA A 134 11.83 2.27 10.00
C ALA A 134 10.80 1.98 11.10
N LEU A 135 9.86 1.05 10.83
CA LEU A 135 8.81 0.55 11.73
C LEU A 135 9.32 -0.57 12.64
#